data_AF-A0A831LS82-F1
#
_entry.id   AF-A0A831LS82-F1
#
_cell.length_a   1.000
_cell.length_b   1.000
_cell.length_c   1.000
_cell.angle_alpha   90.00
_cell.angle_beta   90.00
_cell.angle_gamma   90.00
#
_symmetry.space_group_name_H-M   'P 1'
#
loop_
_entity.id
_entity.type
_entity.pdbx_description
1 polymer ?
#
loop_
_entity_poly.entity_id
_entity_poly.type
_entity_poly.pdbx_seq_one_letter_code
_entity_poly.pdbx_strand_id
1 'polypeptide(L)'
;DKVTTPERLGIRLSVNEALRQEGNTDQMILDPAEIIAHASTIFTLEEGDIILTGTPAGVGPVRSGDQLHAEIDQLGSLEVSVR
;
A
#
# COMPACT_ATOMS: atom_id res chain seq x y z
N ASP A 1 -11.44 -7.33 11.73
CA ASP A 1 -12.91 -7.17 11.86
C ASP A 1 -13.44 -6.04 10.98
N LYS A 2 -12.74 -4.90 10.87
CA LYS A 2 -13.14 -3.75 10.01
C LYS A 2 -12.90 -3.94 8.51
N VAL A 3 -11.89 -4.72 8.14
CA VAL A 3 -11.62 -5.10 6.75
C VAL A 3 -12.23 -6.47 6.51
N THR A 4 -13.20 -6.56 5.60
CA THR A 4 -13.94 -7.81 5.35
C THR A 4 -13.32 -8.68 4.27
N THR A 5 -12.61 -8.08 3.32
CA THR A 5 -12.01 -8.74 2.15
C THR A 5 -10.63 -8.12 1.86
N PRO A 6 -9.60 -8.44 2.69
CA PRO A 6 -8.25 -7.88 2.54
C PRO A 6 -7.58 -8.24 1.21
N GLU A 7 -8.04 -9.31 0.55
CA GLU A 7 -7.60 -9.73 -0.77
C GLU A 7 -8.21 -8.89 -1.90
N ARG A 8 -9.18 -8.00 -1.62
CA ARG A 8 -9.84 -7.14 -2.62
C ARG A 8 -10.00 -5.69 -2.17
N LEU A 9 -8.89 -5.01 -1.91
CA LEU A 9 -8.85 -3.60 -1.54
C LEU A 9 -8.28 -2.76 -2.68
N GLY A 10 -9.02 -1.75 -3.13
CA GLY A 10 -8.49 -0.72 -4.01
C GLY A 10 -7.50 0.17 -3.27
N ILE A 11 -6.37 0.45 -3.90
CA ILE A 11 -5.33 1.37 -3.41
C ILE A 11 -5.04 2.42 -4.47
N ARG A 12 -5.01 3.70 -4.07
CA ARG A 12 -4.80 4.84 -4.97
C ARG A 12 -3.84 5.84 -4.36
N LEU A 13 -3.03 6.47 -5.21
CA LEU A 13 -2.15 7.59 -4.84
C LEU A 13 -2.22 8.68 -5.92
N SER A 14 -2.54 9.90 -5.49
CA SER A 14 -2.50 11.10 -6.33
C SER A 14 -1.40 12.06 -5.86
N VAL A 15 -0.76 12.75 -6.81
CA VAL A 15 0.19 13.83 -6.56
C VAL A 15 -0.34 15.09 -7.21
N ASN A 16 -0.65 16.12 -6.40
CA ASN A 16 -1.30 17.35 -6.85
C ASN A 16 -2.55 17.05 -7.70
N GLU A 17 -3.47 16.25 -7.14
CA GLU A 17 -4.73 15.81 -7.78
C GLU A 17 -4.57 14.85 -8.98
N ALA A 18 -3.36 14.71 -9.54
CA ALA A 18 -3.10 13.78 -10.62
C ALA A 18 -2.89 12.36 -10.08
N LEU A 19 -3.79 11.43 -10.45
CA LEU A 19 -3.66 10.01 -10.14
C LEU A 19 -2.35 9.47 -10.72
N ARG A 20 -1.50 8.92 -9.84
CA ARG A 20 -0.20 8.35 -10.20
C ARG A 20 -0.18 6.84 -10.10
N GLN A 21 -0.77 6.30 -9.04
CA GLN A 21 -0.85 4.88 -8.81
C GLN A 21 -2.28 4.47 -8.52
N GLU A 22 -2.70 3.36 -9.12
CA GLU A 22 -3.99 2.72 -8.87
C GLU A 22 -3.80 1.21 -9.02
N GLY A 23 -4.37 0.45 -8.08
CA GLY A 23 -4.35 -1.00 -8.14
C GLY A 23 -5.33 -1.62 -7.16
N ASN A 24 -5.38 -2.95 -7.15
CA ASN A 24 -6.13 -3.72 -6.18
C ASN A 24 -5.26 -4.86 -5.62
N THR A 25 -5.48 -5.24 -4.37
CA THR A 25 -4.75 -6.35 -3.73
C THR A 25 -4.96 -7.69 -4.43
N ASP A 26 -6.03 -7.86 -5.22
CA ASP A 26 -6.25 -9.07 -6.04
C ASP A 26 -5.28 -9.18 -7.24
N GLN A 27 -4.52 -8.12 -7.52
CA GLN A 27 -3.48 -8.08 -8.54
C GLN A 27 -2.09 -8.36 -7.97
N MET A 28 -1.97 -8.61 -6.66
CA MET A 28 -0.69 -8.93 -6.03
C MET A 28 -0.15 -10.26 -6.56
N ILE A 29 1.16 -10.31 -6.85
CA ILE A 29 1.83 -11.54 -7.31
C ILE A 29 1.88 -12.58 -6.19
N LEU A 30 2.11 -12.11 -4.96
CA LEU A 30 2.05 -12.90 -3.73
C LEU A 30 1.04 -12.24 -2.81
N ASP A 31 0.08 -12.99 -2.29
CA ASP A 31 -0.89 -12.46 -1.34
C ASP A 31 -0.23 -12.18 0.05
N PRO A 32 -0.88 -11.43 0.94
CA PRO A 32 -0.31 -11.15 2.26
C PRO A 32 0.05 -12.40 3.09
N ALA A 33 -0.70 -13.49 2.96
CA ALA A 33 -0.43 -14.73 3.68
C ALA A 33 0.82 -15.43 3.13
N GLU A 34 1.01 -15.45 1.80
CA GLU A 34 2.21 -15.96 1.15
C GLU A 34 3.46 -15.14 1.53
N ILE A 35 3.33 -13.82 1.60
CA ILE A 35 4.43 -12.94 2.04
C ILE A 35 4.83 -13.25 3.49
N ILE A 36 3.86 -13.36 4.40
CA ILE A 36 4.12 -13.70 5.81
C ILE A 36 4.79 -15.07 5.91
N ALA A 37 4.24 -16.08 5.22
CA ALA A 37 4.79 -17.43 5.23
C ALA A 37 6.24 -17.43 4.75
N HIS A 38 6.54 -16.78 3.62
CA HIS A 38 7.89 -16.70 3.10
C HIS A 38 8.85 -15.95 4.04
N ALA A 39 8.45 -14.77 4.53
CA ALA A 39 9.26 -13.97 5.44
C ALA A 39 9.61 -14.75 6.73
N SER A 40 8.67 -15.52 7.26
CA SER A 40 8.85 -16.32 8.48
C SER A 40 9.87 -17.46 8.34
N THR A 41 10.22 -17.85 7.10
CA THR A 41 11.30 -18.84 6.86
C THR A 41 12.70 -18.24 6.98
N ILE A 42 12.80 -16.90 6.92
CA ILE A 42 14.07 -16.15 6.89
C ILE A 42 14.25 -15.36 8.19
N PHE A 43 13.17 -14.78 8.71
CA PHE A 43 13.15 -13.96 9.92
C PHE A 43 12.18 -14.55 10.95
N THR A 44 12.51 -14.42 12.23
CA THR A 44 11.51 -14.54 13.29
C THR A 44 10.66 -13.28 13.25
N LEU A 45 9.35 -13.44 13.03
CA LEU A 45 8.39 -12.34 13.06
C LEU A 45 7.94 -12.10 14.50
N GLU A 46 7.91 -10.84 14.91
CA GLU A 46 7.52 -10.41 16.24
C GLU A 46 6.19 -9.63 16.20
N GLU A 47 5.51 -9.58 17.33
CA GLU A 47 4.30 -8.77 17.46
C GLU A 47 4.62 -7.29 17.20
N GLY A 48 3.86 -6.67 16.29
CA GLY A 48 4.05 -5.27 15.91
C GLY A 48 4.92 -5.06 14.67
N ASP A 49 5.47 -6.13 14.08
CA ASP A 49 6.20 -6.03 12.81
C ASP A 49 5.30 -5.49 11.68
N ILE A 50 5.89 -4.64 10.84
CA ILE A 50 5.23 -4.03 9.69
C ILE A 50 5.86 -4.57 8.41
N ILE A 51 5.02 -5.17 7.56
CA ILE A 51 5.43 -5.68 6.25
C ILE A 51 4.84 -4.76 5.16
N LEU A 52 5.72 -4.18 4.33
CA LEU A 52 5.32 -3.45 3.14
C LEU A 52 5.15 -4.45 1.99
N THR A 53 3.90 -4.69 1.59
CA THR A 53 3.52 -5.81 0.69
C THR A 53 3.79 -5.55 -0.80
N GLY A 54 4.28 -4.36 -1.13
CA GLY A 54 4.57 -3.96 -2.51
C GLY A 54 3.82 -2.70 -2.91
N THR A 55 3.87 -2.37 -4.19
CA THR A 55 3.21 -1.18 -4.75
C THR A 55 2.73 -1.46 -6.18
N PRO A 56 1.57 -0.93 -6.59
CA PRO A 56 1.12 -1.03 -7.98
C PRO A 56 1.99 -0.16 -8.90
N ALA A 57 1.77 -0.28 -10.22
CA ALA A 57 2.46 0.52 -11.21
C ALA A 57 2.25 2.03 -11.01
N GLY A 58 3.15 2.84 -11.59
CA GLY A 58 3.04 4.31 -11.59
C GLY A 58 3.93 5.05 -10.59
N VAL A 59 4.90 4.35 -9.99
CA VAL A 59 5.97 4.97 -9.20
C VAL A 59 6.69 6.04 -10.04
N GLY A 60 6.90 7.21 -9.44
CA GLY A 60 7.55 8.34 -10.10
C GLY A 60 8.08 9.36 -9.09
N PRO A 61 8.83 10.37 -9.56
CA PRO A 61 9.42 11.38 -8.69
C PRO A 61 8.36 12.30 -8.09
N VAL A 62 8.62 12.75 -6.87
CA VAL A 62 7.93 13.87 -6.20
C VAL A 62 8.90 15.02 -5.98
N ARG A 63 8.38 16.23 -5.79
CA ARG A 63 9.15 17.47 -5.64
C ARG A 63 8.71 18.20 -4.37
N SER A 64 9.61 19.00 -3.80
CA SER A 64 9.24 19.92 -2.72
C SER A 64 8.08 20.81 -3.16
N GLY A 65 7.06 20.92 -2.30
CA GLY A 65 5.78 21.57 -2.59
C GLY A 65 4.67 20.64 -3.10
N ASP A 66 4.97 19.37 -3.45
CA ASP A 66 3.94 18.42 -3.87
C ASP A 66 3.06 17.99 -2.69
N GLN A 67 1.77 17.79 -2.97
CA GLN A 67 0.78 17.22 -2.07
C GLN A 67 0.42 15.81 -2.51
N LEU A 68 0.63 14.83 -1.63
CA LEU A 68 0.27 13.44 -1.86
C LEU A 68 -1.05 13.14 -1.14
N HIS A 69 -1.96 12.47 -1.83
CA HIS A 69 -3.18 11.89 -1.26
C HIS A 69 -3.21 10.40 -1.57
N ALA A 70 -3.09 9.57 -0.53
CA ALA A 70 -3.17 8.12 -0.61
C ALA A 70 -4.48 7.63 0.00
N GLU A 71 -5.08 6.58 -0.56
CA GLU A 71 -6.30 5.97 -0.04
C GLU A 71 -6.25 4.45 -0.22
N ILE A 72 -6.76 3.73 0.77
CA ILE A 72 -7.08 2.30 0.66
C ILE A 72 -8.54 2.11 1.07
N ASP A 73 -9.31 1.44 0.22
CA ASP A 73 -10.71 1.11 0.48
C ASP A 73 -10.85 0.43 1.86
N GLN A 74 -11.88 0.80 2.64
CA GLN A 74 -12.17 0.30 4.00
C GLN A 74 -11.16 0.70 5.11
N LEU A 75 -9.98 1.24 4.77
CA LEU A 75 -8.97 1.64 5.76
C LEU A 75 -8.90 3.15 5.97
N GLY A 76 -9.05 3.93 4.89
CA GLY A 76 -9.07 5.40 4.94
C GLY A 76 -8.02 6.04 4.04
N SER A 77 -7.79 7.33 4.25
CA SER A 77 -6.87 8.14 3.45
C SER A 77 -5.81 8.84 4.29
N LEU A 78 -4.74 9.25 3.60
CA LEU A 78 -3.60 9.97 4.16
C LEU A 78 -3.21 11.10 3.22
N GLU A 79 -3.03 12.30 3.77
CA GLU A 79 -2.46 13.45 3.07
C GLU A 79 -1.06 13.77 3.60
N VAL A 80 -0.09 13.94 2.70
CA VAL A 80 1.30 14.26 3.05
C VAL A 80 1.83 15.38 2.17
N SER A 81 2.42 16.40 2.79
CA SER A 81 3.15 17.46 2.10
C SER A 81 4.63 17.13 1.95
N VAL A 82 5.16 17.25 0.74
CA VAL A 82 6.61 17.16 0.50
C VAL A 82 7.23 18.52 0.78
N ARG A 83 8.21 18.57 1.68
CA ARG A 83 8.96 19.78 2.03
C ARG A 83 10.44 19.59 1.73
#